data_AF-A0A6D2IY04-F1
#
_entry.id   AF-A0A6D2IY04-F1
#
_cell.length_a   1.000
_cell.length_b   1.000
_cell.length_c   1.000
_cell.angle_alpha   90.00
_cell.angle_beta   90.00
_cell.angle_gamma   90.00
#
_symmetry.space_group_name_H-M   'P 1'
#
loop_
_entity.id
_entity.type
_entity.pdbx_description
1 polymer ?
#
loop_
_entity_poly.entity_id
_entity_poly.type
_entity_poly.pdbx_seq_one_letter_code
_entity_poly.pdbx_strand_id
1 'polypeptide(L)'
;MTLLVGGFESPVLFGSGVSNCFITPEHAERSGIRSSAGESAGMVKVAGGGFLSTLGRARGVEIEIAGQSMPADLVISPVELYDVILGMDWLSYYRVHMYCYRGRVVFE
;
A
#
# COMPACT_ATOMS: atom_id res chain seq x y z
N MET A 1 1.72 -12.02 -1.48
CA MET A 1 0.31 -12.38 -1.77
C MET A 1 -0.12 -11.53 -2.95
N THR A 2 -1.01 -11.99 -3.82
CA THR A 2 -1.57 -11.14 -4.89
C THR A 2 -2.99 -10.72 -4.49
N LEU A 3 -3.29 -9.42 -4.57
CA LEU A 3 -4.61 -8.84 -4.31
C LEU A 3 -5.01 -7.95 -5.49
N LEU A 4 -6.31 -7.68 -5.64
CA LEU A 4 -6.77 -6.64 -6.56
C LEU A 4 -6.63 -5.28 -5.88
N VAL A 5 -5.90 -4.37 -6.52
CA VAL A 5 -5.69 -2.99 -6.07
C VAL A 5 -6.15 -2.07 -7.20
N GLY A 6 -7.20 -1.29 -6.97
CA GLY A 6 -7.86 -0.51 -8.03
C GLY A 6 -8.33 -1.38 -9.20
N GLY A 7 -8.72 -2.64 -8.93
CA GLY A 7 -9.13 -3.61 -9.95
C GLY A 7 -7.99 -4.30 -10.69
N PHE A 8 -6.73 -4.12 -10.29
CA PHE A 8 -5.56 -4.72 -10.94
C PHE A 8 -4.84 -5.72 -10.04
N GLU A 9 -4.48 -6.90 -10.57
CA GLU A 9 -3.73 -7.91 -9.80
C GLU A 9 -2.34 -7.40 -9.43
N SER A 10 -2.07 -7.37 -8.13
CA SER A 10 -0.92 -6.68 -7.56
C SER A 10 -0.22 -7.56 -6.54
N PRO A 11 1.09 -7.83 -6.66
CA PRO A 11 1.90 -8.35 -5.58
C PRO A 11 1.90 -7.38 -4.38
N VAL A 12 1.33 -7.83 -3.27
CA VAL A 12 1.20 -7.07 -2.03
C VAL A 12 2.07 -7.65 -0.91
N LEU A 13 2.77 -6.75 -0.22
CA LEU A 13 3.42 -6.98 1.07
C LEU A 13 2.60 -6.34 2.20
N PHE A 14 2.36 -7.10 3.28
CA PHE A 14 1.85 -6.55 4.54
C PHE A 14 3.04 -6.15 5.42
N GLY A 15 3.26 -4.85 5.61
CA GLY A 15 4.46 -4.30 6.21
C GLY A 15 4.24 -3.76 7.62
N SER A 16 4.41 -4.58 8.65
CA SER A 16 4.29 -4.13 10.06
C SER A 16 5.34 -3.10 10.48
N GLY A 17 6.47 -3.04 9.76
CA GLY A 17 7.54 -2.05 9.97
C GLY A 17 7.40 -0.78 9.14
N VAL A 18 6.28 -0.61 8.44
CA VAL A 18 6.06 0.49 7.51
C VAL A 18 4.85 1.29 7.98
N SER A 19 5.01 2.61 8.18
CA SER A 19 3.92 3.44 8.72
C SER A 19 2.79 3.68 7.73
N ASN A 20 3.11 3.85 6.45
CA ASN A 20 2.15 4.19 5.41
C ASN A 20 1.98 3.07 4.38
N CYS A 21 0.85 3.08 3.67
CA CYS A 21 0.72 2.28 2.47
C CYS A 21 1.43 2.94 1.28
N PHE A 22 1.97 2.11 0.39
CA PHE A 22 2.74 2.53 -0.78
C PHE A 22 2.32 1.78 -2.03
N ILE A 23 2.49 2.42 -3.18
CA ILE A 23 2.41 1.83 -4.51
C ILE A 23 3.56 2.36 -5.37
N THR A 24 4.18 1.49 -6.18
CA THR A 24 5.22 1.92 -7.12
C THR A 24 4.62 2.80 -8.22
N PRO A 25 5.37 3.79 -8.74
CA PRO A 25 4.87 4.64 -9.83
C PRO A 25 4.47 3.85 -11.08
N GLU A 26 5.27 2.83 -11.44
CA GLU A 26 5.00 1.96 -12.58
C GLU A 26 3.66 1.22 -12.41
N HIS A 27 3.42 0.67 -11.21
CA HIS A 27 2.20 -0.06 -10.95
C HIS A 27 0.97 0.86 -10.86
N ALA A 28 1.13 2.06 -10.27
CA ALA A 28 0.08 3.08 -10.27
C ALA A 28 -0.30 3.50 -11.69
N GLU A 29 0.68 3.72 -12.57
CA GLU A 29 0.45 4.04 -13.98
C GLU A 29 -0.29 2.92 -14.71
N ARG A 30 0.19 1.68 -14.57
CA ARG A 30 -0.42 0.50 -15.20
C ARG A 30 -1.87 0.24 -14.76
N SER A 31 -2.19 0.54 -13.50
CA SER A 31 -3.53 0.39 -12.92
C SER A 31 -4.41 1.64 -13.08
N GLY A 32 -3.89 2.72 -13.68
CA GLY A 32 -4.63 3.97 -13.83
C GLY A 32 -4.86 4.74 -12.52
N ILE A 33 -4.18 4.35 -11.44
CA ILE A 33 -4.23 5.01 -10.13
C ILE A 33 -3.42 6.31 -10.21
N ARG A 34 -4.04 7.42 -9.81
CA ARG A 34 -3.43 8.76 -9.89
C ARG A 34 -3.39 9.42 -8.52
N SER A 35 -2.43 10.33 -8.35
CA SER A 35 -2.39 11.21 -7.19
C SER A 35 -3.66 12.05 -7.10
N SER A 36 -4.16 12.23 -5.87
CA SER A 36 -5.34 13.04 -5.59
C SER A 36 -5.04 14.53 -5.77
N ALA A 37 -6.05 15.33 -6.10
CA ALA A 37 -5.89 16.78 -6.24
C ALA A 37 -5.38 17.40 -4.92
N GLY A 38 -4.36 18.25 -5.02
CA GLY A 38 -3.74 18.92 -3.87
C GLY A 38 -2.64 18.11 -3.17
N GLU A 39 -2.43 16.85 -3.54
CA GLU A 39 -1.26 16.08 -3.10
C GLU A 39 -0.06 16.41 -4.00
N SER A 40 1.06 16.80 -3.39
CA SER A 40 2.28 17.18 -4.09
C SER A 40 3.41 16.18 -3.87
N ALA A 41 4.36 16.18 -4.81
CA ALA A 41 5.60 15.43 -4.64
C ALA A 41 6.36 15.89 -3.39
N GLY A 42 7.06 14.96 -2.73
CA GLY A 42 7.74 15.22 -1.47
C GLY A 42 8.70 14.12 -1.09
N MET A 43 8.96 13.99 0.21
CA MET A 43 9.82 12.95 0.76
C MET A 43 9.18 12.31 1.99
N VAL A 44 9.32 10.99 2.12
CA VAL A 44 8.91 10.23 3.31
C VAL A 44 10.13 9.57 3.92
N LYS A 45 10.26 9.70 5.25
CA LYS A 45 11.34 9.07 6.02
C LYS A 45 11.08 7.57 6.14
N VAL A 46 12.10 6.75 5.92
CA VAL A 46 12.03 5.30 6.08
C VAL A 46 12.72 4.83 7.35
N ALA A 47 12.35 3.65 7.84
CA ALA A 47 12.87 3.07 9.08
C ALA A 47 14.41 2.93 9.09
N GLY A 48 15.02 2.75 7.92
CA GLY A 48 16.49 2.69 7.76
C GLY A 48 17.22 4.04 7.85
N GLY A 49 16.52 5.13 8.17
CA GLY A 49 17.11 6.46 8.34
C GLY A 49 17.25 7.29 7.06
N GLY A 50 16.87 6.74 5.91
CA GLY A 50 16.83 7.44 4.62
C GLY A 50 15.49 8.12 4.32
N PHE A 51 15.37 8.63 3.09
CA PHE A 51 14.14 9.21 2.54
C PHE A 51 13.83 8.60 1.18
N LEU A 52 12.54 8.40 0.92
CA LEU A 52 12.03 8.05 -0.41
C LEU A 52 11.31 9.27 -1.00
N SER A 53 11.52 9.52 -2.30
CA SER A 53 10.74 10.51 -3.03
C SER A 53 9.30 10.02 -3.19
N THR A 54 8.34 10.94 -3.09
CA THR A 54 6.93 10.65 -3.35
C THR A 54 6.46 11.48 -4.53
N LEU A 55 5.59 10.91 -5.36
CA LEU A 55 4.93 11.60 -6.47
C LEU A 55 3.54 12.13 -6.09
N GLY A 56 3.12 11.90 -4.84
CA GLY A 56 1.83 12.26 -4.29
C GLY A 56 1.16 11.08 -3.58
N ARG A 57 -0.15 11.16 -3.40
CA ARG A 57 -0.94 10.15 -2.70
C ARG A 57 -2.26 9.90 -3.43
N ALA A 58 -2.53 8.65 -3.76
CA ALA A 58 -3.83 8.22 -4.24
C ALA A 58 -4.69 7.88 -3.02
N ARG A 59 -5.88 8.46 -2.92
CA ARG A 59 -6.77 8.25 -1.76
C ARG A 59 -7.91 7.31 -2.10
N GLY A 60 -8.33 6.50 -1.13
CA GLY A 60 -9.49 5.60 -1.25
C GLY A 60 -9.34 4.57 -2.37
N VAL A 61 -8.12 4.12 -2.67
CA VAL A 61 -7.89 3.06 -3.66
C VAL A 61 -8.46 1.76 -3.11
N GLU A 62 -9.35 1.12 -3.85
CA GLU A 62 -9.97 -0.15 -3.44
C GLU A 62 -8.94 -1.27 -3.38
N ILE A 63 -8.89 -1.97 -2.23
CA ILE A 63 -8.15 -3.22 -2.06
C ILE A 63 -9.19 -4.31 -1.88
N GLU A 64 -9.25 -5.28 -2.81
CA GLU A 64 -10.20 -6.38 -2.71
C GLU A 64 -9.58 -7.57 -1.99
N ILE A 65 -10.22 -7.99 -0.90
CA ILE A 65 -9.81 -9.14 -0.10
C ILE A 65 -11.03 -10.01 0.16
N ALA A 66 -10.99 -11.26 -0.32
CA ALA A 66 -12.09 -12.21 -0.17
C ALA A 66 -13.47 -11.65 -0.60
N GLY A 67 -13.50 -10.83 -1.65
CA GLY A 67 -14.72 -10.19 -2.18
C GLY A 67 -15.20 -8.96 -1.40
N GLN A 68 -14.44 -8.50 -0.40
CA GLN A 68 -14.72 -7.26 0.33
C GLN A 68 -13.81 -6.12 -0.15
N SER A 69 -14.39 -4.94 -0.35
CA SER A 69 -13.65 -3.71 -0.66
C SER A 69 -13.14 -3.08 0.65
N MET A 70 -11.83 -2.92 0.76
CA MET A 70 -11.13 -2.37 1.93
C MET A 70 -10.20 -1.22 1.50
N PRO A 71 -10.74 -0.01 1.28
CA PRO A 71 -9.98 1.10 0.70
C PRO A 71 -8.72 1.49 1.47
N ALA A 72 -7.69 1.92 0.74
CA ALA A 72 -6.41 2.38 1.25
C ALA A 72 -5.98 3.72 0.62
N ASP A 73 -5.29 4.53 1.41
CA ASP A 73 -4.58 5.71 0.91
C ASP A 73 -3.13 5.32 0.60
N LEU A 74 -2.75 5.32 -0.68
CA LEU A 74 -1.45 4.83 -1.15
C LEU A 74 -0.53 5.99 -1.51
N VAL A 75 0.63 6.06 -0.86
CA VAL A 75 1.72 6.97 -1.24
C VAL A 75 2.38 6.43 -2.51
N ILE A 76 2.46 7.24 -3.56
CA ILE A 76 3.10 6.85 -4.81
C ILE A 76 4.60 7.10 -4.68
N SER A 77 5.41 6.04 -4.61
CA SER A 77 6.84 6.14 -4.31
C SER A 77 7.59 4.89 -4.79
N PRO A 78 8.85 5.00 -5.26
CA PRO A 78 9.64 3.84 -5.69
C PRO A 78 10.07 3.02 -4.48
N VAL A 79 9.17 2.14 -4.01
CA VAL A 79 9.49 1.10 -3.04
C VAL A 79 10.07 -0.12 -3.76
N GLU A 80 11.03 -0.79 -3.14
CA GLU A 80 11.69 -1.96 -3.74
C GLU A 80 10.93 -3.26 -3.43
N LEU A 81 11.07 -4.25 -4.31
CA LEU A 81 10.64 -5.64 -4.18
C LEU A 81 9.13 -5.94 -4.25
N TYR A 82 8.25 -4.95 -4.07
CA TYR A 82 6.80 -5.14 -4.14
C TYR A 82 6.11 -3.96 -4.82
N ASP A 83 5.08 -4.25 -5.61
CA ASP A 83 4.29 -3.23 -6.30
C ASP A 83 3.43 -2.43 -5.33
N VAL A 84 2.92 -3.08 -4.27
CA VAL A 84 2.11 -2.47 -3.22
C VAL A 84 2.56 -2.94 -1.85
N ILE A 85 2.66 -2.00 -0.91
CA ILE A 85 2.91 -2.28 0.51
C ILE A 85 1.72 -1.74 1.31
N LEU A 86 1.07 -2.61 2.09
CA LEU A 86 0.06 -2.21 3.06
C LEU A 86 0.73 -2.01 4.42
N GLY A 87 0.83 -0.75 4.84
CA GLY A 87 1.48 -0.32 6.07
C GLY A 87 0.54 -0.28 7.27
N MET A 88 1.08 0.19 8.39
CA MET A 88 0.41 0.23 9.69
C MET A 88 -0.83 1.12 9.72
N ASP A 89 -0.90 2.17 8.91
CA ASP A 89 -2.11 2.99 8.75
C ASP A 89 -3.32 2.15 8.32
N TRP A 90 -3.16 1.28 7.33
CA TRP A 90 -4.22 0.39 6.86
C TRP A 90 -4.36 -0.86 7.74
N LEU A 91 -3.25 -1.48 8.13
CA LEU A 91 -3.25 -2.69 8.96
C LEU A 91 -3.93 -2.46 10.31
N SER A 92 -3.66 -1.34 10.97
CA SER A 92 -4.26 -1.02 12.27
C SER A 92 -5.73 -0.62 12.14
N TYR A 93 -6.09 0.09 11.07
CA TYR A 93 -7.47 0.49 10.79
C TYR A 93 -8.39 -0.73 10.62
N TYR A 94 -7.96 -1.73 9.83
CA TYR A 94 -8.71 -2.97 9.61
C TYR A 94 -8.36 -4.10 10.61
N ARG A 95 -7.62 -3.77 11.68
CA ARG A 95 -7.28 -4.68 12.79
C ARG A 95 -6.71 -6.02 12.29
N VAL A 96 -5.78 -5.94 11.35
CA VAL A 96 -5.20 -7.09 10.67
C VAL A 96 -4.27 -7.87 11.60
N HIS A 97 -4.50 -9.17 11.72
CA HIS A 97 -3.70 -10.10 12.51
C HIS A 97 -2.80 -10.94 11.60
N MET A 98 -1.48 -10.83 11.78
CA MET A 98 -0.48 -11.61 11.03
C MET A 98 0.01 -12.80 11.87
N TYR A 99 -0.38 -14.00 11.49
CA TYR A 99 0.05 -15.26 12.09
C TYR A 99 1.30 -15.78 11.39
N CYS A 100 2.46 -15.24 11.76
CA CYS A 100 3.74 -15.51 11.10
C CYS A 100 4.09 -17.00 11.05
N TYR A 101 3.90 -17.74 12.14
CA TYR A 101 4.18 -19.18 12.19
C TYR A 101 3.39 -19.99 11.15
N ARG A 102 2.16 -19.55 10.82
CA ARG A 102 1.28 -20.23 9.87
C ARG A 102 1.30 -19.59 8.48
N GLY A 103 2.03 -18.49 8.29
CA GLY A 103 2.02 -17.70 7.06
C GLY A 103 0.61 -17.19 6.71
N ARG A 104 -0.20 -16.78 7.70
CA ARG A 104 -1.58 -16.33 7.47
C ARG A 104 -1.77 -14.88 7.86
N VAL A 105 -2.59 -14.18 7.09
CA VAL A 105 -3.11 -12.85 7.40
C VAL A 105 -4.61 -12.98 7.63
N VAL A 106 -5.12 -12.45 8.73
CA VAL A 106 -6.52 -12.50 9.13
C VAL A 106 -7.02 -11.09 9.35
N PHE A 107 -8.22 -10.82 8.85
CA PHE A 107 -8.90 -9.53 8.92
C PHE A 107 -10.08 -9.69 9.89
N GLU A 108 -10.37 -8.65 10.68
CA GLU A 108 -11.56 -8.62 11.56
C GLU A 108 -12.81 -8.12 10.83
#